data_AF-A0ABD6Y3A2-F1
#
_entry.id   AF-A0ABD6Y3A2-F1
#
_cell.length_a   1.000
_cell.length_b   1.000
_cell.length_c   1.000
_cell.angle_alpha   90.00
_cell.angle_beta   90.00
_cell.angle_gamma   90.00
#
_symmetry.space_group_name_H-M   'P 1'
#
loop_
_entity.id
_entity.type
_entity.pdbx_description
1 polymer ?
#
loop_
_entity_poly.entity_id
_entity_poly.type
_entity_poly.pdbx_seq_one_letter_code
_entity_poly.pdbx_strand_id
1 'polypeptide(L)'
;IDGTKVEADANKYSFTWRRAVEKYHAKLREKTSKLYEELVEKQVVQEMAPELVTSAEGMEVMEQELAEKITKLDEKIKQEPKIIKGGSVRKRRRRFLKKLRHQLSNDLIPRAKKYERAENIFQGRNSYSKTDHDATFMCMKEDPMMNRELKPGYNLQIATHKQFVLDYGLFSNPTDTRTLVPFLTQF
;
A
#
# COMPACT_ATOMS: atom_id res chain seq x y z
N ILE A 1 25.02 -25.70 -12.35
CA ILE A 1 24.14 -24.53 -12.14
C ILE A 1 24.94 -23.55 -11.31
N ASP A 2 25.10 -22.34 -11.79
CA ASP A 2 25.83 -21.28 -11.08
C ASP A 2 25.00 -19.99 -11.02
N GLY A 3 25.18 -19.24 -9.95
CA GLY A 3 24.41 -18.04 -9.62
C GLY A 3 25.21 -16.75 -9.80
N THR A 4 24.62 -15.77 -10.50
CA THR A 4 25.15 -14.42 -10.57
C THR A 4 24.09 -13.37 -10.32
N LYS A 5 24.50 -12.17 -9.92
CA LYS A 5 23.58 -11.05 -9.71
C LYS A 5 23.78 -10.03 -10.81
N VAL A 6 22.69 -9.57 -11.40
CA VAL A 6 22.69 -8.55 -12.45
C VAL A 6 21.92 -7.34 -11.92
N GLU A 7 22.51 -6.15 -12.06
CA GLU A 7 21.86 -4.91 -11.67
C GLU A 7 20.71 -4.62 -12.65
N ALA A 8 19.54 -4.26 -12.14
CA ALA A 8 18.40 -3.90 -12.96
C ALA A 8 18.57 -2.48 -13.51
N ASP A 9 18.04 -2.21 -14.70
CA ASP A 9 17.90 -0.84 -15.21
C ASP A 9 16.72 -0.14 -14.49
N ALA A 10 16.97 0.17 -13.23
CA ALA A 10 15.99 0.72 -12.31
C ALA A 10 16.62 1.82 -11.47
N ASN A 11 15.80 2.76 -11.01
CA ASN A 11 16.31 3.85 -10.19
C ASN A 11 16.81 3.33 -8.83
N LYS A 12 18.13 3.42 -8.64
CA LYS A 12 18.90 2.93 -7.49
C LYS A 12 18.43 3.49 -6.14
N TYR A 13 17.78 4.66 -6.15
CA TYR A 13 17.34 5.35 -4.94
C TYR A 13 15.84 5.17 -4.65
N SER A 14 15.14 4.37 -5.46
CA SER A 14 13.68 4.27 -5.39
C SER A 14 13.20 2.86 -5.01
N PHE A 15 13.08 2.61 -3.71
CA PHE A 15 12.63 1.32 -3.19
C PHE A 15 11.39 1.42 -2.31
N THR A 16 10.72 0.29 -2.18
CA THR A 16 9.65 0.09 -1.21
C THR A 16 9.97 -1.15 -0.37
N TRP A 17 10.01 -0.99 0.96
CA TRP A 17 10.29 -2.07 1.91
C TRP A 17 9.01 -2.63 2.49
N ARG A 18 8.88 -3.96 2.50
CA ARG A 18 7.72 -4.67 3.04
C ARG A 18 7.43 -4.30 4.48
N ARG A 19 8.44 -4.37 5.35
CA ARG A 19 8.31 -4.01 6.78
C ARG A 19 7.83 -2.57 7.00
N ALA A 20 8.26 -1.64 6.15
CA ALA A 20 7.82 -0.25 6.25
C ALA A 20 6.34 -0.13 5.86
N VAL A 21 5.94 -0.75 4.74
CA VAL A 21 4.55 -0.80 4.28
C VAL A 21 3.66 -1.41 5.35
N GLU A 22 4.00 -2.61 5.86
CA GLU A 22 3.24 -3.30 6.91
C GLU A 22 3.04 -2.42 8.16
N LYS A 23 4.13 -1.79 8.64
CA LYS A 23 4.08 -0.90 9.80
C LYS A 23 3.16 0.31 9.59
N TYR A 24 3.27 0.97 8.44
CA TYR A 24 2.48 2.18 8.17
C TYR A 24 1.03 1.85 7.78
N HIS A 25 0.79 0.70 7.15
CA HIS A 25 -0.54 0.21 6.83
C HIS A 25 -1.29 -0.17 8.12
N ALA A 26 -0.66 -0.89 9.04
CA ALA A 26 -1.26 -1.19 10.35
C ALA A 26 -1.68 0.08 11.11
N LYS A 27 -0.81 1.10 11.17
CA LYS A 27 -1.13 2.40 11.77
C LYS A 27 -2.29 3.12 11.06
N LEU A 28 -2.39 2.97 9.73
CA LEU A 28 -3.52 3.52 8.97
C LEU A 28 -4.82 2.82 9.37
N ARG A 29 -4.82 1.48 9.42
CA ARG A 29 -5.98 0.68 9.82
C ARG A 29 -6.47 1.03 11.22
N GLU A 30 -5.55 1.20 12.19
CA GLU A 30 -5.90 1.66 13.53
C GLU A 30 -6.57 3.04 13.52
N LYS A 31 -6.03 3.99 12.74
CA LYS A 31 -6.61 5.33 12.60
C LYS A 31 -8.00 5.29 11.96
N THR A 32 -8.19 4.42 10.97
CA THR A 32 -9.47 4.23 10.30
C THR A 32 -10.50 3.57 11.23
N SER A 33 -10.13 2.55 12.01
CA SER A 33 -11.02 1.91 12.98
C SER A 33 -11.57 2.92 14.00
N LYS A 34 -10.69 3.74 14.58
CA LYS A 34 -11.11 4.80 15.53
C LYS A 34 -12.05 5.82 14.89
N LEU A 35 -11.79 6.20 13.63
CA LEU A 35 -12.65 7.12 12.90
C LEU A 35 -14.03 6.50 12.64
N TYR A 36 -14.05 5.22 12.27
CA TYR A 36 -15.27 4.47 12.04
C TYR A 36 -16.12 4.34 13.32
N GLU A 37 -15.51 3.98 14.45
CA GLU A 37 -16.17 3.94 15.76
C GLU A 37 -16.83 5.30 16.08
N GLU A 38 -16.12 6.41 15.89
CA GLU A 38 -16.66 7.76 16.10
C GLU A 38 -17.85 8.08 15.16
N LEU A 39 -17.83 7.55 13.93
CA LEU A 39 -18.91 7.74 12.95
C LEU A 39 -20.16 6.90 13.27
N VAL A 40 -19.97 5.67 13.76
CA VAL A 40 -21.05 4.78 14.22
C VAL A 40 -21.72 5.37 15.46
N GLU A 41 -20.95 5.79 16.47
CA GLU A 41 -21.48 6.46 17.68
C GLU A 41 -22.35 7.67 17.34
N LYS A 42 -21.95 8.44 16.31
CA LYS A 42 -22.67 9.63 15.86
C LYS A 42 -23.83 9.32 14.89
N GLN A 43 -24.13 8.04 14.66
CA GLN A 43 -25.17 7.55 13.74
C GLN A 43 -25.06 8.16 12.33
N VAL A 44 -23.81 8.25 11.87
CA VAL A 44 -23.47 8.76 10.54
C VAL A 44 -23.36 7.62 9.54
N VAL A 45 -22.72 6.53 9.96
CA VAL A 45 -22.38 5.35 9.13
C VAL A 45 -23.07 4.12 9.70
N GLN A 46 -23.45 3.15 8.85
CA GLN A 46 -24.04 1.87 9.28
C GLN A 46 -22.97 0.89 9.79
N GLU A 47 -23.40 -0.11 10.57
CA GLU A 47 -22.49 -1.17 11.01
C GLU A 47 -22.05 -2.04 9.82
N MET A 48 -20.75 -2.04 9.56
CA MET A 48 -20.05 -2.86 8.59
C MET A 48 -19.15 -3.89 9.28
N ALA A 49 -18.81 -4.95 8.55
CA ALA A 49 -17.87 -5.95 9.04
C ALA A 49 -16.48 -5.33 9.28
N PRO A 50 -15.75 -5.75 10.33
CA PRO A 50 -14.48 -5.14 10.73
C PRO A 50 -13.39 -5.25 9.65
N GLU A 51 -13.41 -6.31 8.84
CA GLU A 51 -12.48 -6.50 7.73
C GLU A 51 -12.65 -5.42 6.65
N LEU A 52 -13.90 -5.11 6.30
CA LEU A 52 -14.26 -4.09 5.32
C LEU A 52 -13.87 -2.68 5.81
N VAL A 53 -14.05 -2.37 7.10
CA VAL A 53 -13.72 -1.04 7.66
C VAL A 53 -12.26 -0.65 7.43
N THR A 54 -11.36 -1.63 7.46
CA THR A 54 -9.92 -1.39 7.35
C THR A 54 -9.38 -1.45 5.92
N SER A 55 -10.18 -1.89 4.95
CA SER A 55 -9.82 -1.93 3.54
C SER A 55 -10.09 -0.60 2.85
N ALA A 56 -9.44 -0.37 1.70
CA ALA A 56 -9.73 0.81 0.89
C ALA A 56 -11.19 0.86 0.44
N GLU A 57 -11.79 -0.29 0.14
CA GLU A 57 -13.19 -0.40 -0.30
C GLU A 57 -14.17 0.04 0.79
N GLY A 58 -14.02 -0.42 2.03
CA GLY A 58 -14.91 0.05 3.10
C GLY A 58 -14.69 1.52 3.45
N MET A 59 -13.48 2.04 3.27
CA MET A 59 -13.24 3.49 3.38
C MET A 59 -13.99 4.30 2.30
N GLU A 60 -14.16 3.76 1.10
CA GLU A 60 -14.99 4.39 0.05
C GLU A 60 -16.47 4.36 0.39
N VAL A 61 -16.97 3.24 0.92
CA VAL A 61 -18.37 3.15 1.41
C VAL A 61 -18.63 4.19 2.51
N MET A 62 -17.71 4.33 3.47
CA MET A 62 -17.82 5.37 4.51
C MET A 62 -17.86 6.79 3.92
N GLU A 63 -17.09 7.05 2.87
CA GLU A 63 -17.07 8.36 2.20
C GLU A 63 -18.41 8.66 1.52
N GLN A 64 -19.00 7.66 0.87
CA GLN A 64 -20.32 7.77 0.23
C GLN A 64 -21.44 8.03 1.26
N GLU A 65 -21.48 7.27 2.35
CA GLU A 65 -22.47 7.48 3.41
C GLU A 65 -22.33 8.86 4.08
N LEU A 66 -21.09 9.32 4.27
CA LEU A 66 -20.81 10.69 4.71
C LEU A 66 -21.32 11.73 3.72
N ALA A 67 -21.13 11.51 2.42
CA ALA A 67 -21.63 12.39 1.38
C ALA A 67 -23.16 12.49 1.43
N GLU A 68 -23.87 11.36 1.52
CA GLU A 68 -25.33 11.36 1.68
C GLU A 68 -25.80 12.06 2.96
N LYS A 69 -25.11 11.87 4.08
CA LYS A 69 -25.48 12.54 5.32
C LYS A 69 -25.29 14.05 5.21
N ILE A 70 -24.25 14.48 4.50
CA ILE A 70 -23.97 15.90 4.24
C ILE A 70 -25.04 16.50 3.33
N THR A 71 -25.48 15.81 2.26
CA THR A 71 -26.55 16.31 1.37
C THR A 71 -27.86 16.47 2.12
N LYS A 72 -28.27 15.45 2.89
CA LYS A 72 -29.45 15.50 3.79
C LYS A 72 -29.36 16.65 4.80
N LEU A 73 -28.18 16.95 5.33
CA LEU A 73 -27.96 18.10 6.22
C LEU A 73 -28.03 19.44 5.49
N ASP A 74 -27.49 19.54 4.27
CA ASP A 74 -27.54 20.75 3.47
C ASP A 74 -28.99 21.13 3.09
N GLU A 75 -29.85 20.15 2.79
CA GLU A 75 -31.30 20.35 2.59
C GLU A 75 -31.98 20.89 3.84
N LYS A 76 -31.73 20.28 5.01
CA LYS A 76 -32.28 20.74 6.30
C LYS A 76 -31.82 22.15 6.66
N ILE A 77 -30.59 22.53 6.28
CA ILE A 77 -30.06 23.89 6.51
C ILE A 77 -30.75 24.92 5.61
N LYS A 78 -31.14 24.57 4.38
CA LYS A 78 -31.91 25.48 3.51
C LYS A 78 -33.26 25.86 4.10
N GLN A 79 -33.86 24.95 4.86
CA GLN A 79 -35.16 25.14 5.53
C GLN A 79 -35.06 25.89 6.88
N GLU A 80 -33.85 26.17 7.40
CA GLU A 80 -33.70 26.87 8.69
C GLU A 80 -33.97 28.38 8.58
N PRO A 81 -34.74 28.98 9.51
CA PRO A 81 -34.86 30.44 9.60
C PRO A 81 -33.50 31.08 9.92
N LYS A 82 -33.22 32.23 9.29
CA LYS A 82 -31.85 32.68 8.97
C LYS A 82 -31.00 33.18 10.15
N ILE A 83 -31.49 33.31 11.38
CA ILE A 83 -30.75 34.00 12.45
C ILE A 83 -30.91 33.27 13.80
N ILE A 84 -29.89 32.47 14.16
CA ILE A 84 -29.69 31.96 15.52
C ILE A 84 -28.42 32.62 16.07
N LYS A 85 -28.54 33.47 17.10
CA LYS A 85 -27.38 34.00 17.84
C LYS A 85 -26.63 32.80 18.47
N GLY A 86 -25.36 32.61 18.13
CA GLY A 86 -24.55 31.44 18.53
C GLY A 86 -24.24 30.42 17.41
N GLY A 87 -24.84 30.61 16.24
CA GLY A 87 -24.58 29.80 15.03
C GLY A 87 -25.33 28.47 14.99
N SER A 88 -25.80 28.09 13.80
CA SER A 88 -26.57 26.84 13.60
C SER A 88 -25.76 25.59 13.99
N VAL A 89 -26.33 24.78 14.90
CA VAL A 89 -25.80 23.47 15.30
C VAL A 89 -25.63 22.57 14.07
N ARG A 90 -26.57 22.62 13.12
CA ARG A 90 -26.50 21.85 11.87
C ARG A 90 -25.34 22.30 10.98
N LYS A 91 -25.06 23.60 10.88
CA LYS A 91 -23.86 24.12 10.18
C LYS A 91 -22.56 23.68 10.85
N ARG A 92 -22.52 23.59 12.19
CA ARG A 92 -21.36 23.06 12.93
C ARG A 92 -21.15 21.57 12.63
N ARG A 93 -22.22 20.76 12.70
CA ARG A 93 -22.19 19.33 12.35
C ARG A 93 -21.76 19.12 10.90
N ARG A 94 -22.29 19.90 9.95
CA ARG A 94 -21.88 19.84 8.54
C ARG A 94 -20.39 20.11 8.34
N ARG A 95 -19.85 21.15 8.98
CA ARG A 95 -18.41 21.46 8.91
C ARG A 95 -17.55 20.30 9.42
N PHE A 96 -17.97 19.69 10.52
CA PHE A 96 -17.32 18.50 11.06
C PHE A 96 -17.35 17.33 10.06
N LEU A 97 -18.51 16.98 9.50
CA LEU A 97 -18.61 15.89 8.53
C LEU A 97 -17.82 16.16 7.24
N LYS A 98 -17.83 17.40 6.73
CA LYS A 98 -17.02 17.79 5.57
C LYS A 98 -15.52 17.64 5.85
N LYS A 99 -15.06 17.95 7.05
CA LYS A 99 -13.66 17.74 7.47
C LYS A 99 -13.32 16.24 7.44
N LEU A 100 -14.18 15.38 7.99
CA LEU A 100 -13.95 13.93 7.99
C LEU A 100 -13.95 13.34 6.57
N ARG A 101 -14.93 13.72 5.74
CA ARG A 101 -14.99 13.30 4.34
C ARG A 101 -13.74 13.71 3.57
N HIS A 102 -13.26 14.94 3.77
CA HIS A 102 -12.03 15.42 3.15
C HIS A 102 -10.81 14.60 3.59
N GLN A 103 -10.73 14.23 4.88
CA GLN A 103 -9.67 13.37 5.40
C GLN A 103 -9.72 11.96 4.80
N LEU A 104 -10.92 11.37 4.65
CA LEU A 104 -11.10 10.07 4.01
C LEU A 104 -10.68 10.11 2.53
N SER A 105 -11.24 11.04 1.76
CA SER A 105 -11.03 11.16 0.32
C SER A 105 -9.59 11.50 -0.06
N ASN A 106 -8.90 12.38 0.69
CA ASN A 106 -7.60 12.90 0.27
C ASN A 106 -6.39 12.26 0.96
N ASP A 107 -6.55 11.69 2.17
CA ASP A 107 -5.45 11.06 2.92
C ASP A 107 -5.64 9.55 3.05
N LEU A 108 -6.74 9.11 3.67
CA LEU A 108 -6.90 7.71 4.08
C LEU A 108 -7.08 6.76 2.89
N ILE A 109 -8.03 7.02 1.99
CA ILE A 109 -8.34 6.14 0.84
C ILE A 109 -7.12 6.03 -0.11
N PRO A 110 -6.47 7.13 -0.55
CA PRO A 110 -5.32 7.01 -1.44
C PRO A 110 -4.15 6.23 -0.82
N ARG A 111 -3.95 6.35 0.49
CA ARG A 111 -2.90 5.62 1.22
C ARG A 111 -3.24 4.15 1.40
N ALA A 112 -4.49 3.80 1.71
CA ALA A 112 -4.94 2.42 1.80
C ALA A 112 -4.70 1.71 0.46
N LYS A 113 -5.19 2.29 -0.64
CA LYS A 113 -4.94 1.77 -2.01
C LYS A 113 -3.47 1.65 -2.35
N LYS A 114 -2.62 2.56 -1.85
CA LYS A 114 -1.17 2.49 -2.08
C LYS A 114 -0.55 1.31 -1.34
N TYR A 115 -0.94 1.06 -0.11
CA TYR A 115 -0.40 -0.04 0.69
C TYR A 115 -0.89 -1.40 0.21
N GLU A 116 -2.18 -1.53 -0.13
CA GLU A 116 -2.74 -2.76 -0.73
C GLU A 116 -2.06 -3.11 -2.06
N ARG A 117 -1.84 -2.11 -2.93
CA ARG A 117 -1.05 -2.31 -4.16
C ARG A 117 0.37 -2.77 -3.88
N ALA A 118 1.04 -2.19 -2.89
CA ALA A 118 2.38 -2.61 -2.51
C ALA A 118 2.40 -4.05 -1.96
N GLU A 119 1.42 -4.43 -1.14
CA GLU A 119 1.24 -5.81 -0.64
C GLU A 119 1.10 -6.81 -1.78
N ASN A 120 0.31 -6.49 -2.80
CA ASN A 120 0.16 -7.31 -4.00
C ASN A 120 1.46 -7.44 -4.79
N ILE A 121 2.26 -6.37 -4.89
CA ILE A 121 3.55 -6.40 -5.60
C ILE A 121 4.57 -7.25 -4.85
N PHE A 122 4.59 -7.24 -3.51
CA PHE A 122 5.62 -7.97 -2.77
C PHE A 122 5.65 -9.46 -3.11
N GLN A 123 4.51 -10.13 -3.27
CA GLN A 123 4.46 -11.57 -3.60
C GLN A 123 5.39 -12.43 -2.71
N GLY A 124 5.51 -12.06 -1.42
CA GLY A 124 6.41 -12.71 -0.46
C GLY A 124 7.84 -12.13 -0.38
N ARG A 125 8.25 -11.26 -1.31
CA ARG A 125 9.53 -10.53 -1.31
C ARG A 125 9.58 -9.47 -0.21
N ASN A 126 10.80 -9.08 0.18
CA ASN A 126 11.01 -8.07 1.23
C ASN A 126 11.10 -6.63 0.70
N SER A 127 11.39 -6.47 -0.59
CA SER A 127 11.56 -5.18 -1.25
C SER A 127 11.22 -5.28 -2.74
N TYR A 128 10.94 -4.15 -3.35
CA TYR A 128 10.87 -4.00 -4.81
C TYR A 128 11.29 -2.58 -5.23
N SER A 129 11.74 -2.41 -6.48
CA SER A 129 12.02 -1.08 -7.04
C SER A 129 10.74 -0.40 -7.53
N LYS A 130 10.65 0.92 -7.36
CA LYS A 130 9.46 1.68 -7.78
C LYS A 130 9.35 1.80 -9.30
N THR A 131 10.47 1.73 -10.02
CA THR A 131 10.50 1.82 -11.49
C THR A 131 10.44 0.45 -12.16
N ASP A 132 11.03 -0.56 -11.51
CA ASP A 132 10.98 -1.96 -11.95
C ASP A 132 10.47 -2.82 -10.78
N HIS A 133 9.20 -3.20 -10.83
CA HIS A 133 8.56 -3.90 -9.72
C HIS A 133 9.05 -5.33 -9.54
N ASP A 134 9.73 -5.93 -10.52
CA ASP A 134 10.23 -7.30 -10.43
C ASP A 134 11.63 -7.35 -9.79
N ALA A 135 12.40 -6.26 -9.91
CA ALA A 135 13.70 -6.11 -9.28
C ALA A 135 13.61 -5.98 -7.76
N THR A 136 14.49 -6.71 -7.05
CA THR A 136 14.61 -6.62 -5.59
C THR A 136 15.93 -5.99 -5.19
N PHE A 137 15.94 -5.34 -4.03
CA PHE A 137 17.15 -4.72 -3.51
C PHE A 137 18.04 -5.78 -2.86
N MET A 138 19.23 -5.98 -3.42
CA MET A 138 20.22 -6.97 -2.97
C MET A 138 21.65 -6.42 -3.03
N CYS A 139 22.56 -7.01 -2.27
CA CYS A 139 23.99 -6.68 -2.37
C CYS A 139 24.52 -7.25 -3.68
N MET A 140 25.06 -6.39 -4.54
CA MET A 140 25.64 -6.79 -5.82
C MET A 140 27.05 -7.35 -5.65
N LYS A 141 27.51 -8.14 -6.62
CA LYS A 141 28.91 -8.60 -6.67
C LYS A 141 29.86 -7.42 -6.97
N GLU A 142 29.41 -6.51 -7.84
CA GLU A 142 30.13 -5.30 -8.21
C GLU A 142 29.88 -4.18 -7.18
N ASP A 143 30.67 -4.21 -6.10
CA ASP A 143 30.69 -3.21 -5.04
C ASP A 143 32.14 -2.72 -4.81
N PRO A 144 32.63 -1.76 -5.61
CA PRO A 144 34.02 -1.30 -5.55
C PRO A 144 34.41 -0.68 -4.21
N MET A 145 33.44 -0.05 -3.52
CA MET A 145 33.68 0.61 -2.23
C MET A 145 33.47 -0.34 -1.05
N MET A 146 33.03 -1.59 -1.29
CA MET A 146 32.70 -2.59 -0.28
C MET A 146 31.75 -2.07 0.82
N ASN A 147 30.88 -1.13 0.46
CA ASN A 147 29.95 -0.49 1.39
C ASN A 147 28.68 -1.34 1.63
N ARG A 148 28.53 -2.45 0.89
CA ARG A 148 27.37 -3.35 0.88
C ARG A 148 26.07 -2.61 0.56
N GLU A 149 26.14 -1.62 -0.31
CA GLU A 149 24.96 -0.90 -0.77
C GLU A 149 24.01 -1.84 -1.52
N LEU A 150 22.73 -1.77 -1.15
CA LEU A 150 21.68 -2.54 -1.81
C LEU A 150 21.28 -1.81 -3.09
N LYS A 151 21.36 -2.52 -4.21
CA LYS A 151 20.92 -2.03 -5.52
C LYS A 151 19.78 -2.90 -6.03
N PRO A 152 18.87 -2.35 -6.86
CA PRO A 152 17.87 -3.17 -7.51
C PRO A 152 18.56 -4.15 -8.46
N GLY A 153 18.20 -5.42 -8.37
CA GLY A 153 18.81 -6.43 -9.20
C GLY A 153 18.00 -7.73 -9.23
N TYR A 154 18.54 -8.65 -10.00
CA TYR A 154 18.04 -10.00 -10.17
C TYR A 154 19.13 -11.00 -9.86
N ASN A 155 18.75 -12.13 -9.28
CA ASN A 155 19.61 -13.28 -9.15
C ASN A 155 19.38 -14.23 -10.33
N LEU A 156 20.32 -14.25 -11.26
CA LEU A 156 20.32 -15.09 -12.44
C LEU A 156 21.02 -16.42 -12.12
N GLN A 157 20.29 -17.52 -12.24
CA GLN A 157 20.84 -18.88 -12.20
C GLN A 157 20.99 -19.39 -13.62
N ILE A 158 22.12 -20.02 -13.92
CA ILE A 158 22.43 -20.54 -15.26
C ILE A 158 22.82 -22.02 -15.15
N ALA A 159 22.16 -22.88 -15.92
CA ALA A 159 22.56 -24.26 -16.12
C ALA A 159 23.44 -24.38 -17.37
N THR A 160 24.61 -24.98 -17.21
CA THR A 160 25.51 -25.27 -18.32
C THR A 160 25.91 -26.74 -18.33
N HIS A 161 26.10 -27.30 -19.52
CA HIS A 161 26.63 -28.64 -19.72
C HIS A 161 27.50 -28.67 -20.98
N LYS A 162 28.74 -29.19 -20.87
CA LYS A 162 29.69 -29.30 -22.00
C LYS A 162 29.79 -28.01 -22.84
N GLN A 163 29.99 -26.87 -22.18
CA GLN A 163 30.08 -25.52 -22.79
C GLN A 163 28.78 -24.97 -23.42
N PHE A 164 27.66 -25.69 -23.35
CA PHE A 164 26.35 -25.17 -23.75
C PHE A 164 25.59 -24.64 -22.54
N VAL A 165 24.90 -23.52 -22.73
CA VAL A 165 23.86 -23.06 -21.80
C VAL A 165 22.61 -23.89 -22.08
N LEU A 166 22.14 -24.62 -21.06
CA LEU A 166 20.94 -25.44 -21.15
C LEU A 166 19.71 -24.65 -20.74
N ASP A 167 19.81 -23.83 -19.70
CA ASP A 167 18.68 -23.09 -19.14
C ASP A 167 19.14 -21.90 -18.28
N TYR A 168 18.25 -20.95 -18.05
CA TYR A 168 18.47 -19.82 -17.14
C TYR A 168 17.18 -19.42 -16.42
N GLY A 169 17.32 -18.93 -15.18
CA GLY A 169 16.20 -18.50 -14.35
C GLY A 169 16.51 -17.22 -13.61
N LEU A 170 15.55 -16.29 -13.59
CA LEU A 170 15.64 -15.04 -12.84
C LEU A 170 14.88 -15.17 -11.52
N PHE A 171 15.57 -14.88 -10.42
CA PHE A 171 15.03 -14.97 -9.08
C PHE A 171 15.13 -13.63 -8.37
N SER A 172 14.11 -13.37 -7.56
CA SER A 172 14.05 -12.21 -6.67
C SER A 172 14.83 -12.40 -5.36
N ASN A 173 15.34 -13.62 -5.13
CA ASN A 173 16.06 -14.01 -3.93
C ASN A 173 17.51 -13.48 -3.94
N PRO A 174 17.94 -12.74 -2.91
CA PRO A 174 19.33 -12.23 -2.84
C PRO A 174 20.40 -13.32 -2.72
N THR A 175 20.04 -14.54 -2.30
CA THR A 175 20.97 -15.66 -2.10
C THR A 175 20.49 -16.91 -2.83
N ASP A 176 21.44 -17.74 -3.27
CA ASP A 176 21.19 -18.91 -4.12
C ASP A 176 20.59 -20.11 -3.36
N THR A 177 20.61 -20.06 -2.03
CA THR A 177 20.13 -21.14 -1.16
C THR A 177 18.67 -21.53 -1.37
N ARG A 178 17.85 -20.61 -1.91
CA ARG A 178 16.42 -20.83 -2.16
C ARG A 178 16.06 -20.90 -3.65
N THR A 179 17.04 -20.80 -4.55
CA THR A 179 16.78 -20.73 -6.00
C THR A 179 16.87 -22.09 -6.68
N LEU A 180 17.63 -23.05 -6.11
CA LEU A 180 17.86 -24.36 -6.75
C LEU A 180 16.56 -25.16 -7.00
N VAL A 181 15.71 -25.33 -5.97
CA VAL A 181 14.47 -26.11 -6.13
C VAL A 181 13.54 -25.45 -7.16
N PRO A 182 13.22 -24.14 -7.05
CA PRO A 182 12.44 -23.45 -8.08
C PRO A 182 13.05 -23.55 -9.49
N PHE A 183 14.37 -23.44 -9.61
CA PHE A 183 15.08 -23.54 -10.90
C PHE A 183 14.94 -24.92 -11.52
N LEU A 184 15.08 -26.00 -10.74
CA LEU A 184 14.92 -27.36 -11.25
C LEU A 184 13.46 -27.69 -11.62
N THR A 185 12.48 -27.02 -11.02
CA THR A 185 11.06 -27.19 -11.38
C THR A 185 10.63 -26.38 -12.60
N GLN A 186 11.46 -25.47 -13.11
CA GLN A 186 11.22 -24.75 -14.37
C GLN A 186 11.53 -25.62 -15.59
N PHE A 187 12.36 -26.65 -15.40
CA PHE A 187 12.76 -27.65 -16.38
C PHE A 187 11.77 -28.82 -16.44
#